data_AF-A0A373LSX5-F1
#
_entry.id   AF-A0A373LSX5-F1
#
_cell.length_a   1.000
_cell.length_b   1.000
_cell.length_c   1.000
_cell.angle_alpha   90.00
_cell.angle_beta   90.00
_cell.angle_gamma   90.00
#
_symmetry.space_group_name_H-M   'P 1'
#
loop_
_entity.id
_entity.type
_entity.pdbx_description
1 polymer ?
#
loop_
_entity_poly.entity_id
_entity_poly.type
_entity_poly.pdbx_seq_one_letter_code
_entity_poly.pdbx_strand_id
1 'polypeptide(L)'
;MDFNYNRNSEGTVKVMKSKGKKNNIKVVQQDKKHPAIKLEISLGDDGKKQGEGLVPVIFKGKISDNDKGSTLTGKFTYGFYLYTLVIVAAILIVVRFGFSLYNMQKDNMLLCGIVTVLLIILIAVVLVKSKPDREHITEFLNNLNKK
;
A
#
# COMPACT_ATOMS: atom_id res chain seq x y z
N MET A 1 6.15 8.70 2.81
CA MET A 1 7.44 8.29 2.23
C MET A 1 7.69 9.22 1.07
N ASP A 2 8.89 9.79 1.02
CA ASP A 2 9.23 10.84 0.07
C ASP A 2 10.45 10.40 -0.75
N PHE A 3 10.34 10.54 -2.07
CA PHE A 3 11.41 10.23 -3.02
C PHE A 3 11.72 11.47 -3.85
N ASN A 4 12.95 11.96 -3.76
CA ASN A 4 13.39 13.15 -4.48
C ASN A 4 14.06 12.74 -5.79
N TYR A 5 13.77 13.44 -6.88
CA TYR A 5 14.33 13.17 -8.22
C TYR A 5 14.92 14.44 -8.84
N ASN A 6 16.06 14.29 -9.51
CA ASN A 6 16.74 15.39 -10.21
C ASN A 6 16.15 15.66 -11.62
N ARG A 7 14.85 15.44 -11.80
CA ARG A 7 14.12 15.61 -13.07
C ARG A 7 12.75 16.21 -12.78
N ASN A 8 12.15 16.87 -13.77
CA ASN A 8 10.75 17.30 -13.68
C ASN A 8 9.79 16.12 -13.54
N SER A 9 8.57 16.40 -13.10
CA SER A 9 7.51 15.43 -12.81
C SER A 9 7.18 14.57 -14.03
N GLU A 10 7.05 15.18 -15.22
CA GLU A 10 6.78 14.46 -16.47
C GLU A 10 7.92 13.52 -16.91
N GLY A 11 9.16 14.00 -16.85
CA GLY A 11 10.35 13.21 -17.18
C GLY A 11 10.54 12.06 -16.21
N THR A 12 10.29 12.29 -14.93
CA THR A 12 10.29 11.25 -13.90
C THR A 12 9.24 10.18 -14.17
N VAL A 13 8.01 10.55 -14.51
CA VAL A 13 6.94 9.59 -14.86
C VAL A 13 7.29 8.77 -16.10
N LYS A 14 7.92 9.38 -17.11
CA LYS A 14 8.36 8.67 -18.32
C LYS A 14 9.45 7.63 -18.00
N VAL A 15 10.44 8.00 -17.18
CA VAL A 15 11.49 7.07 -16.73
C VAL A 15 10.90 5.96 -15.86
N MET A 16 9.96 6.29 -14.96
CA MET A 16 9.23 5.32 -14.14
C MET A 16 8.50 4.28 -14.99
N LYS A 17 7.75 4.70 -16.02
CA LYS A 17 7.07 3.76 -16.91
C LYS A 17 8.05 2.88 -17.70
N SER A 18 9.15 3.46 -18.18
CA SER A 18 10.16 2.75 -18.96
C SER A 18 10.94 1.73 -18.14
N LYS A 19 11.50 2.14 -16.98
CA LYS A 19 12.22 1.25 -16.07
C LYS A 19 11.27 0.28 -15.36
N GLY A 20 10.04 0.70 -15.08
CA GLY A 20 9.01 -0.13 -14.45
C GLY A 20 8.68 -1.37 -15.28
N LYS A 21 8.48 -1.21 -16.60
CA LYS A 21 8.25 -2.35 -17.50
C LYS A 21 9.39 -3.38 -17.47
N LYS A 22 10.65 -2.95 -17.29
CA LYS A 22 11.82 -3.84 -17.21
C LYS A 22 11.91 -4.59 -15.88
N ASN A 23 11.41 -3.99 -14.80
CA ASN A 23 11.49 -4.54 -13.44
C ASN A 23 10.16 -5.18 -12.98
N ASN A 24 9.26 -5.50 -13.92
CA ASN A 24 7.91 -5.99 -13.64
C ASN A 24 7.13 -5.10 -12.63
N ILE A 25 7.15 -3.79 -12.86
CA ILE A 25 6.42 -2.80 -12.06
C ILE A 25 5.47 -2.03 -12.98
N LYS A 26 4.18 -2.07 -12.63
CA LYS A 26 3.10 -1.35 -13.31
C LYS A 26 2.96 0.04 -12.71
N VAL A 27 3.06 1.06 -13.55
CA VAL A 27 2.91 2.48 -13.17
C VAL A 27 1.68 3.05 -13.86
N VAL A 28 0.63 3.33 -13.08
CA VAL A 28 -0.63 3.91 -13.54
C VAL A 28 -0.71 5.38 -13.12
N GLN A 29 -1.05 6.25 -14.06
CA GLN A 29 -1.26 7.67 -13.80
C GLN A 29 -2.77 7.92 -13.69
N GLN A 30 -3.25 8.31 -12.51
CA GLN A 30 -4.69 8.48 -12.27
C GLN A 30 -5.22 9.87 -12.63
N ASP A 31 -4.39 10.89 -12.48
CA ASP A 31 -4.85 12.28 -12.63
C ASP A 31 -3.73 13.12 -13.23
N LYS A 32 -4.06 13.86 -14.30
CA LYS A 32 -3.14 14.74 -15.04
C LYS A 32 -3.29 16.22 -14.65
N LYS A 33 -4.06 16.55 -13.60
CA LYS A 33 -4.15 17.95 -13.15
C LYS A 33 -2.82 18.42 -12.56
N HIS A 34 -2.12 19.29 -13.30
CA HIS A 34 -1.07 20.14 -12.75
C HIS A 34 -1.62 20.90 -11.54
N PRO A 35 -0.89 21.01 -10.41
CA PRO A 35 0.56 20.79 -10.21
C PRO A 35 0.95 19.44 -9.55
N ALA A 36 0.05 18.47 -9.40
CA ALA A 36 0.34 17.22 -8.70
C ALA A 36 -0.19 15.99 -9.46
N ILE A 37 0.72 15.26 -10.11
CA ILE A 37 0.37 14.03 -10.84
C ILE A 37 0.19 12.90 -9.81
N LYS A 38 -0.98 12.26 -9.80
CA LYS A 38 -1.25 11.09 -8.96
C LYS A 38 -0.77 9.82 -9.67
N LEU A 39 0.06 9.04 -8.97
CA LEU A 39 0.64 7.80 -9.45
C LEU A 39 0.24 6.64 -8.54
N GLU A 40 -0.09 5.53 -9.17
CA GLU A 40 -0.20 4.22 -8.53
C GLU A 40 0.87 3.31 -9.10
N ILE A 41 1.66 2.71 -8.22
CA ILE A 41 2.77 1.85 -8.58
C ILE A 41 2.54 0.51 -7.91
N SER A 42 2.39 -0.54 -8.70
CA SER A 42 2.20 -1.91 -8.22
C SER A 42 3.18 -2.85 -8.90
N LEU A 43 3.40 -4.03 -8.33
CA LEU A 43 4.05 -5.11 -9.07
C LEU A 43 3.16 -5.49 -10.27
N GLY A 44 3.80 -5.81 -11.40
CA GLY A 44 3.14 -6.37 -12.57
C GLY A 44 2.86 -7.86 -12.40
N ASP A 45 1.99 -8.40 -13.25
CA ASP A 45 1.57 -9.81 -13.20
C ASP A 45 2.63 -10.77 -13.77
N ASP A 46 3.65 -10.26 -14.47
CA ASP A 46 4.62 -11.05 -15.22
C ASP A 46 5.78 -11.55 -14.32
N GLY A 47 5.68 -12.78 -13.84
CA GLY A 47 6.79 -13.46 -13.16
C GLY A 47 6.64 -13.63 -11.65
N LYS A 48 5.42 -13.61 -11.11
CA LYS A 48 5.19 -14.07 -9.72
C LYS A 48 5.61 -15.54 -9.61
N LYS A 49 6.75 -15.79 -8.95
CA LYS A 49 7.08 -17.13 -8.43
C LYS A 49 5.96 -17.56 -7.49
N GLN A 50 5.53 -18.82 -7.57
CA GLN A 50 4.54 -19.39 -6.64
C GLN A 50 4.96 -19.09 -5.20
N GLY A 51 4.24 -18.17 -4.53
CA GLY A 51 4.47 -17.81 -3.13
C GLY A 51 4.74 -16.32 -2.86
N GLU A 52 5.10 -15.52 -3.87
CA GLU A 52 5.35 -14.08 -3.71
C GLU A 52 4.14 -13.25 -4.19
N GLY A 53 3.73 -12.25 -3.40
CA GLY A 53 2.65 -11.33 -3.77
C GLY A 53 1.21 -11.87 -3.60
N LEU A 54 0.96 -12.66 -2.53
CA LEU A 54 -0.39 -13.02 -2.09
C LEU A 54 -1.23 -11.81 -1.65
N VAL A 55 -0.56 -10.74 -1.19
CA VAL A 55 -1.21 -9.47 -0.84
C VAL A 55 -0.75 -8.42 -1.84
N PRO A 56 -1.59 -7.97 -2.79
CA PRO A 56 -1.22 -6.94 -3.73
C PRO A 56 -0.96 -5.63 -2.98
N VAL A 57 0.29 -5.17 -3.05
CA VAL A 57 0.71 -3.87 -2.53
C VAL A 57 0.70 -2.86 -3.67
N ILE A 58 0.11 -1.70 -3.40
CA ILE A 58 0.05 -0.57 -4.33
C ILE A 58 0.64 0.63 -3.62
N PHE A 59 1.68 1.23 -4.16
CA PHE A 59 2.14 2.54 -3.72
C PHE A 59 1.31 3.62 -4.38
N LYS A 60 0.58 4.40 -3.59
CA LYS A 60 -0.15 5.58 -4.05
C LYS A 60 0.62 6.83 -3.65
N GLY A 61 1.03 7.62 -4.64
CA GLY A 61 1.80 8.84 -4.41
C GLY A 61 1.38 9.99 -5.31
N LYS A 62 1.76 11.18 -4.91
CA LYS A 62 1.65 12.41 -5.70
C LYS A 62 3.07 12.86 -6.02
N ILE A 63 3.34 13.10 -7.30
CA ILE A 63 4.58 13.75 -7.73
C ILE A 63 4.31 15.23 -7.95
N SER A 64 5.18 16.05 -7.36
CA SER A 64 5.15 17.51 -7.46
C SER A 64 6.53 18.02 -7.83
N ASP A 65 6.58 19.08 -8.64
CA ASP A 65 7.83 19.76 -8.99
C ASP A 65 8.31 20.65 -7.83
N ASN A 66 9.63 20.77 -7.70
CA ASN A 66 10.31 21.63 -6.73
C ASN A 66 11.51 22.29 -7.44
N ASP A 67 12.11 23.32 -6.84
CA ASP A 67 13.21 24.11 -7.44
C ASP A 67 14.44 23.25 -7.84
N LYS A 68 14.58 22.06 -7.27
CA LYS A 68 15.68 21.11 -7.50
C LYS A 68 15.29 19.88 -8.36
N GLY A 69 14.05 19.81 -8.86
CA GLY A 69 13.55 18.67 -9.63
C GLY A 69 12.10 18.29 -9.28
N SER A 70 11.86 17.05 -8.85
CA SER A 70 10.51 16.59 -8.45
C SER A 70 10.55 15.69 -7.22
N THR A 71 9.48 15.69 -6.44
CA THR A 71 9.32 14.86 -5.22
C THR A 71 8.08 14.00 -5.35
N LEU A 72 8.21 12.69 -5.16
CA LEU A 72 7.10 11.75 -5.04
C LEU A 72 6.83 11.47 -3.56
N THR A 73 5.73 12.02 -3.06
CA THR A 73 5.25 11.76 -1.71
C THR A 73 4.08 10.80 -1.77
N GLY A 74 4.18 9.68 -1.04
CA GLY A 74 3.13 8.67 -1.06
C GLY A 74 3.16 7.72 0.13
N LYS A 75 2.19 6.81 0.10
CA LYS A 75 2.03 5.73 1.06
C LYS A 75 1.73 4.43 0.32
N PHE A 76 2.24 3.34 0.89
CA PHE A 76 1.80 2.00 0.49
C PHE A 76 0.38 1.78 0.99
N THR A 77 -0.47 1.29 0.10
CA THR A 77 -1.79 0.75 0.41
C THR A 77 -1.81 -0.72 0.01
N TYR A 78 -2.62 -1.49 0.72
CA TYR A 78 -3.00 -2.82 0.31
C TYR A 78 -4.22 -2.73 -0.62
N GLY A 79 -4.52 -3.79 -1.36
CA GLY A 79 -5.74 -3.89 -2.14
C GLY A 79 -6.97 -3.43 -1.32
N PHE A 80 -7.82 -2.61 -1.93
CA PHE A 80 -8.95 -1.92 -1.29
C PHE A 80 -9.80 -2.84 -0.40
N TYR A 81 -10.00 -4.08 -0.84
CA TYR A 81 -10.79 -5.10 -0.13
C TYR A 81 -10.17 -5.49 1.23
N LEU A 82 -8.87 -5.77 1.30
CA LEU A 82 -8.25 -6.26 2.53
C LEU A 82 -8.23 -5.17 3.61
N TYR A 83 -7.86 -3.94 3.22
CA TYR A 83 -7.81 -2.82 4.16
C TYR A 83 -9.20 -2.43 4.68
N THR A 84 -10.19 -2.39 3.79
CA THR A 84 -11.58 -2.05 4.15
C THR A 84 -12.20 -3.16 5.03
N LEU A 85 -11.98 -4.43 4.69
CA LEU A 85 -12.48 -5.56 5.49
C LEU A 85 -11.93 -5.56 6.92
N VAL A 86 -10.63 -5.30 7.10
CA VAL A 86 -10.02 -5.24 8.44
C VAL A 86 -10.62 -4.10 9.27
N ILE A 87 -10.84 -2.92 8.67
CA ILE A 87 -11.46 -1.78 9.36
C ILE A 87 -12.90 -2.10 9.75
N VAL A 88 -13.70 -2.63 8.83
CA VAL A 88 -15.09 -3.01 9.09
C VAL A 88 -15.15 -4.08 10.19
N ALA A 89 -14.29 -5.10 10.12
CA ALA A 89 -14.21 -6.14 11.15
C ALA A 89 -13.89 -5.56 12.53
N ALA A 90 -12.91 -4.65 12.62
CA ALA A 90 -12.57 -3.99 13.88
C ALA A 90 -13.75 -3.19 14.46
N ILE A 91 -14.47 -2.44 13.62
CA ILE A 91 -15.66 -1.68 14.05
C ILE A 91 -16.75 -2.63 14.56
N LEU A 92 -17.03 -3.71 13.83
CA LEU A 92 -18.04 -4.70 14.24
C LEU A 92 -17.70 -5.36 15.57
N ILE A 93 -16.43 -5.68 15.82
CA ILE A 93 -15.96 -6.23 17.10
C ILE A 93 -16.23 -5.23 18.23
N VAL A 94 -15.87 -3.94 18.06
CA VAL A 94 -16.07 -2.91 19.09
C VAL A 94 -17.56 -2.72 19.39
N VAL A 95 -18.41 -2.66 18.36
CA VAL A 95 -19.86 -2.53 18.52
C VAL A 95 -20.44 -3.74 19.25
N ARG A 96 -20.07 -4.96 18.85
CA ARG A 96 -20.54 -6.18 19.52
C ARG A 96 -20.05 -6.30 20.95
N PHE A 97 -18.81 -5.93 21.21
CA PHE A 97 -18.24 -5.92 22.55
C PHE A 97 -18.96 -4.91 23.46
N GLY A 98 -19.23 -3.69 22.97
CA GLY A 98 -19.98 -2.68 23.71
C GLY A 98 -21.42 -3.11 24.03
N PHE A 99 -22.10 -3.75 23.07
CA PHE A 99 -23.43 -4.31 23.30
C PHE A 99 -23.42 -5.50 24.29
N SER A 100 -22.38 -6.32 24.23
CA SER A 100 -22.18 -7.45 25.15
C SER A 100 -21.89 -6.99 26.58
N LEU A 101 -21.13 -5.89 26.73
CA LEU A 101 -20.89 -5.22 28.00
C LEU A 101 -22.18 -4.72 28.64
N TYR A 102 -23.02 -4.03 27.83
CA TYR A 102 -24.30 -3.50 28.30
C TYR A 102 -25.25 -4.60 28.82
N ASN A 103 -25.28 -5.74 28.13
CA ASN A 103 -26.14 -6.88 28.50
C ASN A 103 -25.48 -7.89 29.45
N MET A 104 -24.28 -7.60 29.98
CA MET A 104 -23.48 -8.50 30.84
C MET A 104 -23.30 -9.94 30.28
N GLN A 105 -23.21 -10.08 28.95
CA GLN A 105 -23.02 -11.37 28.29
C GLN A 105 -21.53 -11.76 28.30
N LYS A 106 -21.10 -12.53 29.30
CA LYS A 106 -19.68 -12.90 29.48
C LYS A 106 -19.12 -13.78 28.35
N ASP A 107 -19.91 -14.70 27.81
CA ASP A 107 -19.47 -15.61 26.74
C ASP A 107 -19.21 -14.85 25.43
N ASN A 108 -20.10 -13.91 25.08
CA ASN A 108 -19.95 -13.07 23.89
C ASN A 108 -18.76 -12.11 24.00
N MET A 109 -18.44 -11.68 25.23
CA MET A 109 -17.26 -10.88 25.51
C MET A 109 -15.96 -11.67 25.28
N LEU A 110 -15.91 -12.92 25.77
CA LEU A 110 -14.77 -13.82 25.56
C LEU A 110 -14.56 -14.11 24.06
N LEU A 111 -15.65 -14.38 23.34
CA LEU A 111 -15.61 -14.59 21.89
C LEU A 111 -15.07 -13.35 21.14
N CYS A 112 -15.51 -12.14 21.50
CA CYS A 112 -14.97 -10.91 20.94
C CYS A 112 -13.46 -10.78 21.19
N GLY A 113 -12.97 -11.18 22.38
CA GLY A 113 -11.55 -11.23 22.70
C GLY A 113 -10.77 -12.17 21.77
N ILE A 114 -11.25 -13.40 21.60
CA ILE A 114 -10.62 -14.40 20.71
C ILE A 114 -10.57 -13.89 19.27
N VAL A 115 -11.68 -13.35 18.76
CA VAL A 115 -11.77 -12.80 17.40
C VAL A 115 -10.83 -11.60 17.22
N THR A 116 -10.67 -10.76 18.25
CA THR A 116 -9.70 -9.65 18.23
C THR A 116 -8.27 -10.16 18.07
N VAL A 117 -7.88 -11.20 18.82
CA VAL A 117 -6.54 -11.81 18.71
C VAL A 117 -6.31 -12.38 17.32
N LEU A 118 -7.29 -13.09 16.76
CA LEU A 118 -7.21 -13.62 15.39
C LEU A 118 -7.05 -12.50 14.35
N LEU A 119 -7.76 -11.38 14.53
CA LEU A 119 -7.63 -10.22 13.65
C LEU A 119 -6.22 -9.61 13.72
N ILE A 120 -5.64 -9.50 14.93
CA ILE A 120 -4.26 -9.01 15.12
C ILE A 120 -3.25 -9.93 14.41
N ILE A 121 -3.39 -11.25 14.55
CA ILE A 121 -2.54 -12.23 13.88
C ILE A 121 -2.64 -12.07 12.36
N LEU A 122 -3.85 -11.92 11.81
CA LEU A 122 -4.07 -11.73 10.38
C LEU A 122 -3.39 -10.44 9.89
N ILE A 123 -3.52 -9.33 10.62
CA ILE A 123 -2.83 -8.08 10.31
C ILE A 123 -1.31 -8.29 10.30
N ALA A 124 -0.75 -8.97 11.30
CA ALA A 124 0.67 -9.24 11.39
C ALA A 124 1.18 -10.08 10.18
N VAL A 125 0.46 -11.14 9.81
CA VAL A 125 0.79 -11.98 8.64
C VAL A 125 0.76 -11.15 7.35
N VAL A 126 -0.25 -10.30 7.17
CA VAL A 126 -0.36 -9.40 6.01
C VAL A 126 0.83 -8.44 5.95
N LEU A 127 1.22 -7.86 7.07
CA LEU A 127 2.39 -6.98 7.15
C LEU A 127 3.68 -7.72 6.80
N VAL A 128 3.87 -8.94 7.31
CA VAL A 128 5.07 -9.74 7.01
C VAL A 128 5.12 -10.14 5.53
N LYS A 129 4.01 -10.65 4.97
CA LYS A 129 3.95 -11.08 3.57
C LYS A 129 4.05 -9.94 2.56
N SER A 130 3.72 -8.71 2.95
CA SER A 130 3.80 -7.54 2.08
C SER A 130 5.14 -6.81 2.12
N LYS A 131 6.01 -7.09 3.10
CA LYS A 131 7.37 -6.52 3.17
C LYS A 131 8.18 -6.68 1.88
N PRO A 132 8.33 -7.88 1.28
CA PRO A 132 9.18 -8.05 0.09
C PRO A 132 8.68 -7.19 -1.08
N ASP A 133 7.37 -7.15 -1.30
CA ASP A 133 6.76 -6.33 -2.35
C ASP A 133 6.97 -4.82 -2.11
N ARG A 134 6.87 -4.38 -0.86
CA ARG A 134 7.14 -2.98 -0.46
C ARG A 134 8.61 -2.62 -0.66
N GLU A 135 9.53 -3.50 -0.29
CA GLU A 135 10.96 -3.31 -0.45
C GLU A 135 11.35 -3.23 -1.93
N HIS A 136 10.83 -4.14 -2.76
CA HIS A 136 11.09 -4.13 -4.20
C HIS A 136 10.60 -2.83 -4.87
N ILE A 137 9.39 -2.37 -4.54
CA ILE A 137 8.88 -1.08 -5.04
C ILE A 137 9.72 0.10 -4.51
N THR A 138 10.12 0.07 -3.23
CA THR A 138 10.94 1.15 -2.62
C THR A 138 12.32 1.22 -3.25
N GLU A 139 12.97 0.07 -3.46
CA GLU A 139 14.27 -0.02 -4.12
C GLU A 139 14.18 0.45 -5.57
N PHE A 140 13.15 0.05 -6.30
CA PHE A 140 12.87 0.57 -7.63
C PHE A 140 12.78 2.09 -7.63
N LEU A 141 11.97 2.66 -6.74
CA LEU A 141 11.78 4.10 -6.62
C LEU A 141 13.09 4.84 -6.30
N ASN A 142 13.91 4.30 -5.39
CA ASN A 142 15.22 4.86 -5.06
C ASN A 142 16.22 4.79 -6.23
N ASN A 143 16.19 3.70 -7.02
CA ASN A 143 17.11 3.52 -8.15
C ASN A 143 16.72 4.31 -9.42
N LEU A 144 15.59 5.02 -9.44
CA LEU A 144 15.23 5.90 -10.56
C LEU A 144 16.17 7.10 -10.73
N ASN A 145 16.90 7.49 -9.67
CA ASN A 145 17.90 8.55 -9.70
C ASN A 145 19.23 8.15 -10.32
N LYS A 146 19.57 6.86 -10.32
CA LYS A 146 20.80 6.40 -10.98
C LYS A 146 20.59 6.53 -12.50
N LYS A 147 21.42 7.38 -13.12
CA LYS A 147 21.51 7.52 -14.58
C LYS A 147 21.84 6.18 -15.19
#